data_AF-A0A6J8D207-F1
#
_entry.id   AF-A0A6J8D207-F1
#
_cell.length_a   1.000
_cell.length_b   1.000
_cell.length_c   1.000
_cell.angle_alpha   90.00
_cell.angle_beta   90.00
_cell.angle_gamma   90.00
#
_symmetry.space_group_name_H-M   'P 1'
#
loop_
_entity.id
_entity.type
_entity.pdbx_description
1 polymer ?
#
loop_
_entity_poly.entity_id
_entity_poly.type
_entity_poly.pdbx_seq_one_letter_code
_entity_poly.pdbx_strand_id
1 'polypeptide(L)'
;MGNDIVAYRMTIGLFYHKISLGCLRKTFVSFSVYELLAVLFTNVSRLKLCIFNLYRSSANMISFYILLLFLLLICGDIEPNPGPERTPEISENTLSIFHGNIRSLRNKLNYIVDIIEDYDVVFLTETHLDSNITDSDLYISGFDIPVRKDRNFHGGGIILYYKSYVRIIRRHDLDNCQLEITDSIPVLDKDTIPFDRGISDHDGTYVTIDCGFSKRRTYNRLIWDYKKGDYDLMKQKIVETNWEYLISDASDVYVAGTNFTNSFLNIASECIPAREVTIRCDDKVWYDSNLRRETRKRDRLCKFFIRSNSTFAEKKYEQQRNKVNNLKKQAAKKQFFISINENLDELKVTNCKQYWKTVNMLIKSVS
;
A
#
# COMPACT_ATOMS: atom_id res chain seq x y z
N MET A 1 3.98 113.13 17.06
CA MET A 1 4.97 113.14 15.95
C MET A 1 5.84 111.91 16.10
N GLY A 2 5.84 110.85 15.33
CA GLY A 2 5.03 110.35 14.22
C GLY A 2 5.62 108.96 13.97
N ASN A 3 4.93 107.90 14.43
CA ASN A 3 5.33 106.52 14.18
C ASN A 3 5.04 106.20 12.72
N ASP A 4 6.00 106.50 11.84
CA ASP A 4 5.87 106.24 10.43
C ASP A 4 6.15 104.76 10.14
N ILE A 5 5.18 104.05 9.57
CA ILE A 5 5.27 102.64 9.18
C ILE A 5 6.46 102.39 8.24
N VAL A 6 6.87 103.43 7.50
CA VAL A 6 8.04 103.40 6.62
C VAL A 6 9.35 103.20 7.40
N ALA A 7 9.50 103.85 8.56
CA ALA A 7 10.69 103.71 9.40
C ALA A 7 10.80 102.28 9.97
N TYR A 8 9.68 101.68 10.37
CA TYR A 8 9.66 100.32 10.89
C TYR A 8 10.04 99.28 9.81
N ARG A 9 9.55 99.47 8.57
CA ARG A 9 9.91 98.62 7.42
C ARG A 9 11.39 98.75 7.04
N MET A 10 11.97 99.94 7.15
CA MET A 10 13.38 100.17 6.86
C MET A 10 14.30 99.46 7.87
N THR A 11 13.94 99.46 9.16
CA THR A 11 14.69 98.79 10.23
C THR A 11 14.64 97.26 10.09
N ILE A 12 13.48 96.70 9.72
CA ILE A 12 13.35 95.27 9.43
C ILE A 12 14.18 94.89 8.20
N GLY A 13 14.16 95.71 7.15
CA GLY A 13 14.99 95.51 5.95
C GLY A 13 16.50 95.52 6.26
N LEU A 14 16.96 96.44 7.11
CA LEU A 14 18.36 96.52 7.55
C LEU A 14 18.78 95.31 8.41
N PHE A 15 17.87 94.77 9.23
CA PHE A 15 18.12 93.57 10.03
C PHE A 15 18.31 92.33 9.14
N TYR A 16 17.44 92.12 8.14
CA TYR A 16 17.60 91.02 7.19
C TYR A 16 18.83 91.18 6.27
N HIS A 17 19.18 92.42 5.91
CA HIS A 17 20.39 92.67 5.12
C HIS A 17 21.68 92.35 5.89
N LYS A 18 21.71 92.61 7.22
CA LYS A 18 22.83 92.24 8.09
C LYS A 18 22.97 90.73 8.28
N ILE A 19 21.85 89.99 8.31
CA ILE A 19 21.87 88.51 8.41
C ILE A 19 22.29 87.86 7.09
N SER A 20 21.97 88.48 5.94
CA SER A 20 22.41 88.04 4.61
C SER A 20 23.91 88.19 4.35
N LEU A 21 24.64 89.00 5.14
CA LEU A 21 26.09 89.21 5.02
C LEU A 21 26.90 88.37 6.02
N GLY A 22 26.30 87.33 6.59
CA GLY A 22 27.01 86.25 7.26
C GLY A 22 27.83 85.47 6.22
N CYS A 23 29.11 85.80 6.13
CA CYS A 23 30.08 85.17 5.24
C CYS A 23 30.11 83.64 5.49
N LEU A 24 29.44 82.87 4.61
CA LEU A 24 29.57 81.42 4.53
C LEU A 24 31.03 81.08 4.22
N ARG A 25 31.78 80.61 5.22
CA ARG A 25 33.01 79.85 4.97
C ARG A 25 32.61 78.59 4.19
N LYS A 26 32.73 78.64 2.86
CA LYS A 26 32.76 77.43 2.03
C LYS A 26 34.06 76.69 2.36
N THR A 27 33.99 75.70 3.24
CA THR A 27 35.02 74.67 3.32
C THR A 27 34.93 73.85 2.05
N PHE A 28 35.88 74.04 1.13
CA PHE A 28 36.13 73.08 0.07
C PHE A 28 36.59 71.78 0.74
N VAL A 29 35.65 70.85 0.95
CA VAL A 29 36.01 69.45 1.20
C VAL A 29 36.66 68.98 -0.10
N SER A 30 37.94 68.62 -0.03
CA SER A 30 38.74 68.31 -1.22
C SER A 30 38.07 67.21 -2.04
N PHE A 31 38.08 67.39 -3.35
CA PHE A 31 37.63 66.40 -4.34
C PHE A 31 38.24 65.00 -4.10
N SER A 32 39.44 64.97 -3.51
CA SER A 32 40.13 63.74 -3.10
C SER A 32 39.38 62.91 -2.05
N VAL A 33 38.64 63.51 -1.12
CA VAL A 33 37.89 62.75 -0.10
C VAL A 33 36.70 62.03 -0.74
N TYR A 34 36.06 62.64 -1.73
CA TYR A 34 34.95 62.02 -2.45
C TYR A 34 35.43 60.83 -3.30
N GLU A 35 36.55 60.96 -4.00
CA GLU A 35 37.16 59.85 -4.74
C GLU A 35 37.58 58.71 -3.80
N LEU A 36 38.17 59.03 -2.65
CA LEU A 36 38.60 58.03 -1.67
C LEU A 36 37.40 57.29 -1.05
N LEU A 37 36.30 58.01 -0.79
CA LEU A 37 35.03 57.41 -0.36
C LEU A 37 34.43 56.53 -1.47
N ALA A 38 34.44 56.96 -2.73
CA ALA A 38 33.92 56.18 -3.85
C ALA A 38 34.72 54.87 -4.08
N VAL A 39 36.04 54.91 -3.93
CA VAL A 39 36.91 53.71 -3.97
C VAL A 39 36.63 52.79 -2.78
N LEU A 40 36.41 53.34 -1.58
CA LEU A 40 36.00 52.55 -0.41
C LEU A 40 34.65 51.86 -0.64
N PHE A 41 33.64 52.59 -1.12
CA PHE A 41 32.31 52.02 -1.39
C PHE A 41 32.34 50.94 -2.48
N THR A 42 33.11 51.14 -3.56
CA THR A 42 33.26 50.12 -4.61
C THR A 42 33.98 48.87 -4.11
N ASN A 43 35.01 49.01 -3.28
CA ASN A 43 35.70 47.88 -2.66
C ASN A 43 34.82 47.12 -1.66
N VAL A 44 34.04 47.82 -0.83
CA VAL A 44 33.06 47.19 0.07
C VAL A 44 32.00 46.41 -0.72
N SER A 45 31.52 46.97 -1.84
CA SER A 45 30.56 46.29 -2.73
C SER A 45 31.17 45.02 -3.35
N ARG A 46 32.43 45.07 -3.80
CA ARG A 46 33.14 43.89 -4.32
C ARG A 46 33.37 42.84 -3.24
N LEU A 47 33.70 43.26 -2.01
CA LEU A 47 33.90 42.35 -0.88
C LEU A 47 32.58 41.64 -0.51
N LYS A 48 31.47 42.38 -0.48
CA LYS A 48 30.11 41.82 -0.29
C LYS A 48 29.75 40.81 -1.38
N LEU A 49 30.07 41.10 -2.64
CA LEU A 49 29.81 40.19 -3.76
C LEU A 49 30.64 38.89 -3.64
N CYS A 50 31.90 39.02 -3.23
CA CYS A 50 32.81 37.89 -3.04
C CYS A 50 32.38 37.01 -1.86
N ILE A 51 32.02 37.62 -0.73
CA ILE A 51 31.43 36.93 0.43
C ILE A 51 30.12 36.26 0.03
N PHE A 52 29.24 36.95 -0.70
CA PHE A 52 27.98 36.40 -1.19
C PHE A 52 28.21 35.18 -2.10
N ASN A 53 29.20 35.20 -3.00
CA ASN A 53 29.53 34.05 -3.86
C ASN A 53 30.12 32.87 -3.08
N LEU A 54 30.96 33.12 -2.07
CA LEU A 54 31.48 32.09 -1.15
C LEU A 54 30.36 31.44 -0.32
N TYR A 55 29.43 32.26 0.20
CA TYR A 55 28.25 31.78 0.90
C TYR A 55 27.24 31.13 -0.04
N ARG A 56 27.16 31.52 -1.31
CA ARG A 56 26.25 30.92 -2.30
C ARG A 56 26.58 29.46 -2.56
N SER A 57 27.86 29.11 -2.70
CA SER A 57 28.26 27.72 -2.92
C SER A 57 27.93 26.83 -1.72
N SER A 58 28.20 27.32 -0.50
CA SER A 58 27.91 26.59 0.75
C SER A 58 26.40 26.56 1.06
N ALA A 59 25.67 27.64 0.81
CA ALA A 59 24.21 27.71 0.94
C ALA A 59 23.49 26.82 -0.09
N ASN A 60 24.00 26.68 -1.31
CA ASN A 60 23.46 25.75 -2.31
C ASN A 60 23.59 24.29 -1.86
N MET A 61 24.73 23.91 -1.27
CA MET A 61 24.90 22.56 -0.72
C MET A 61 23.99 22.32 0.49
N ILE A 62 23.93 23.26 1.44
CA ILE A 62 23.05 23.15 2.61
C ILE A 62 21.58 23.12 2.20
N SER A 63 21.16 23.95 1.24
CA SER A 63 19.78 23.96 0.74
C SER A 63 19.43 22.67 -0.01
N PHE A 64 20.37 22.04 -0.71
CA PHE A 64 20.16 20.72 -1.30
C PHE A 64 19.94 19.64 -0.23
N TYR A 65 20.78 19.57 0.81
CA TYR A 65 20.60 18.59 1.90
C TYR A 65 19.29 18.81 2.65
N ILE A 66 18.89 20.06 2.88
CA ILE A 66 17.62 20.42 3.50
C ILE A 66 16.44 20.05 2.59
N LEU A 67 16.53 20.31 1.28
CA LEU A 67 15.54 19.90 0.29
C LEU A 67 15.40 18.38 0.21
N LEU A 68 16.52 17.65 0.22
CA LEU A 68 16.56 16.19 0.25
C LEU A 68 15.90 15.65 1.53
N LEU A 69 16.19 16.26 2.69
CA LEU A 69 15.55 15.91 3.96
C LEU A 69 14.04 16.18 3.91
N PHE A 70 13.61 17.31 3.35
CA PHE A 70 12.20 17.64 3.17
C PHE A 70 11.52 16.68 2.18
N LEU A 71 12.16 16.31 1.08
CA LEU A 71 11.64 15.32 0.13
C LEU A 71 11.52 13.93 0.77
N LEU A 72 12.49 13.51 1.59
CA LEU A 72 12.44 12.26 2.35
C LEU A 72 11.35 12.28 3.43
N LEU A 73 11.17 13.41 4.12
CA LEU A 73 10.11 13.63 5.11
C LEU A 73 8.71 13.66 4.48
N ILE A 74 8.58 14.31 3.32
CA ILE A 74 7.32 14.42 2.57
C ILE A 74 6.97 13.09 1.91
N CYS A 75 7.98 12.30 1.47
CA CYS A 75 7.70 11.04 0.80
C CYS A 75 6.93 10.05 1.67
N GLY A 76 7.09 10.06 3.01
CA GLY A 76 6.23 9.38 4.01
C GLY A 76 6.03 7.85 3.88
N ASP A 77 6.35 7.28 2.72
CA ASP A 77 5.90 6.02 2.17
C ASP A 77 6.83 5.60 1.01
N ILE A 78 8.14 5.77 1.20
CA ILE A 78 9.12 5.10 0.34
C ILE A 78 9.13 3.64 0.78
N GLU A 79 8.30 2.81 0.15
CA GLU A 79 8.51 1.38 0.20
C GLU A 79 9.89 1.12 -0.41
N PRO A 80 10.85 0.55 0.35
CA PRO A 80 12.25 0.49 -0.06
C PRO A 80 12.46 -0.35 -1.31
N ASN A 81 11.49 -1.22 -1.63
CA ASN A 81 11.50 -2.03 -2.84
C ASN A 81 10.86 -1.28 -4.01
N PRO A 82 11.46 -1.33 -5.21
CA PRO A 82 10.84 -0.79 -6.43
C PRO A 82 9.45 -1.40 -6.64
N GLY A 83 8.52 -0.58 -7.14
CA GLY A 83 7.16 -1.01 -7.44
C GLY A 83 7.14 -2.14 -8.50
N PRO A 84 6.12 -3.01 -8.52
CA PRO A 84 6.04 -4.04 -9.55
C PRO A 84 6.02 -3.42 -10.95
N GLU A 85 6.81 -3.98 -11.87
CA GLU A 85 6.72 -3.64 -13.28
C GLU A 85 5.32 -3.98 -13.78
N ARG A 86 4.65 -3.03 -14.45
CA ARG A 86 3.35 -3.27 -15.07
C ARG A 86 3.56 -4.17 -16.29
N THR A 87 3.52 -5.48 -16.11
CA THR A 87 3.33 -6.40 -17.23
C THR A 87 1.84 -6.39 -17.62
N PRO A 88 1.50 -6.04 -18.88
CA PRO A 88 0.13 -6.16 -19.36
C PRO A 88 -0.11 -7.64 -19.70
N GLU A 89 -0.49 -8.45 -18.73
CA GLU A 89 -0.77 -9.88 -18.96
C GLU A 89 -2.22 -10.25 -18.64
N ILE A 90 -2.80 -10.96 -19.62
CA ILE A 90 -4.20 -11.34 -19.88
C ILE A 90 -4.88 -12.02 -18.68
N SER A 91 -5.76 -11.31 -17.94
CA SER A 91 -6.52 -11.82 -16.79
C SER A 91 -7.43 -13.01 -17.11
N GLU A 92 -7.34 -14.07 -16.30
CA GLU A 92 -8.39 -15.10 -16.24
C GLU A 92 -9.48 -14.52 -15.33
N ASN A 93 -10.55 -14.00 -15.94
CA ASN A 93 -11.65 -13.27 -15.29
C ASN A 93 -12.72 -14.22 -14.75
N THR A 94 -12.32 -15.21 -13.96
CA THR A 94 -13.19 -16.33 -13.59
C THR A 94 -13.81 -16.14 -12.21
N LEU A 95 -15.13 -16.32 -12.10
CA LEU A 95 -15.88 -16.41 -10.85
C LEU A 95 -16.32 -17.84 -10.61
N SER A 96 -15.93 -18.42 -9.47
CA SER A 96 -16.32 -19.76 -9.07
C SER A 96 -17.55 -19.73 -8.16
N ILE A 97 -18.60 -20.44 -8.56
CA ILE A 97 -19.87 -20.53 -7.85
C ILE A 97 -20.10 -21.98 -7.42
N PHE A 98 -20.40 -22.17 -6.15
CA PHE A 98 -20.78 -23.46 -5.59
C PHE A 98 -22.25 -23.44 -5.18
N HIS A 99 -22.95 -24.55 -5.41
CA HIS A 99 -24.30 -24.78 -4.94
C HIS A 99 -24.38 -26.16 -4.28
N GLY A 100 -24.95 -26.23 -3.09
CA GLY A 100 -25.14 -27.49 -2.39
C GLY A 100 -26.41 -27.50 -1.56
N ASN A 101 -27.21 -28.55 -1.72
CA ASN A 101 -28.27 -28.85 -0.76
C ASN A 101 -27.64 -29.45 0.49
N ILE A 102 -27.77 -28.80 1.66
CA ILE A 102 -27.06 -29.19 2.89
C ILE A 102 -27.93 -29.95 3.90
N ARG A 103 -29.26 -29.99 3.70
CA ARG A 103 -30.22 -30.62 4.61
C ARG A 103 -29.89 -30.38 6.09
N SER A 104 -30.08 -29.13 6.52
CA SER A 104 -29.77 -28.58 7.83
C SER A 104 -28.31 -28.17 8.02
N LEU A 105 -28.09 -26.86 8.22
CA LEU A 105 -26.76 -26.26 8.36
C LEU A 105 -26.24 -26.21 9.81
N ARG A 106 -27.13 -26.12 10.82
CA ARG A 106 -26.81 -25.73 12.22
C ARG A 106 -25.63 -26.50 12.83
N ASN A 107 -25.50 -27.79 12.55
CA ASN A 107 -24.45 -28.66 13.12
C ASN A 107 -23.37 -29.07 12.09
N LYS A 108 -23.47 -28.60 10.84
CA LYS A 108 -22.62 -29.04 9.73
C LYS A 108 -21.60 -27.99 9.29
N LEU A 109 -21.72 -26.76 9.78
CA LEU A 109 -20.90 -25.62 9.38
C LEU A 109 -19.39 -25.94 9.45
N ASN A 110 -18.92 -26.53 10.55
CA ASN A 110 -17.51 -26.89 10.73
C ASN A 110 -16.96 -27.91 9.69
N TYR A 111 -17.81 -28.74 9.08
CA TYR A 111 -17.40 -29.73 8.10
C TYR A 111 -17.37 -29.17 6.68
N ILE A 112 -18.25 -28.23 6.38
CA ILE A 112 -18.40 -27.66 5.03
C ILE A 112 -17.50 -26.45 4.79
N VAL A 113 -17.06 -25.75 5.85
CA VAL A 113 -16.20 -24.55 5.74
C VAL A 113 -14.97 -24.81 4.86
N ASP A 114 -14.34 -25.98 4.99
CA ASP A 114 -13.15 -26.34 4.21
C ASP A 114 -13.41 -26.47 2.70
N ILE A 115 -14.63 -26.87 2.32
CA ILE A 115 -15.04 -27.05 0.92
C ILE A 115 -15.48 -25.70 0.35
N ILE A 116 -16.26 -24.96 1.13
CA ILE A 116 -16.86 -23.67 0.77
C ILE A 116 -15.77 -22.60 0.58
N GLU A 117 -14.69 -22.63 1.38
CA GLU A 117 -13.57 -21.67 1.33
C GLU A 117 -12.90 -21.55 -0.05
N ASP A 118 -12.92 -22.62 -0.85
CA ASP A 118 -12.28 -22.65 -2.17
C ASP A 118 -13.09 -21.90 -3.26
N TYR A 119 -14.36 -21.58 -3.00
CA TYR A 119 -15.27 -20.91 -3.94
C TYR A 119 -15.45 -19.42 -3.65
N ASP A 120 -15.83 -18.65 -4.67
CA ASP A 120 -16.01 -17.20 -4.56
C ASP A 120 -17.42 -16.84 -4.09
N VAL A 121 -18.42 -17.58 -4.58
CA VAL A 121 -19.83 -17.47 -4.19
C VAL A 121 -20.39 -18.87 -3.90
N VAL A 122 -21.14 -19.01 -2.82
CA VAL A 122 -21.62 -20.30 -2.33
C VAL A 122 -23.09 -20.20 -1.94
N PHE A 123 -23.92 -20.99 -2.59
CA PHE A 123 -25.34 -21.15 -2.32
C PHE A 123 -25.57 -22.45 -1.56
N LEU A 124 -26.19 -22.38 -0.38
CA LEU A 124 -26.66 -23.57 0.32
C LEU A 124 -28.19 -23.54 0.42
N THR A 125 -28.82 -24.65 0.01
CA THR A 125 -30.27 -24.84 0.04
C THR A 125 -30.67 -25.87 1.09
N GLU A 126 -31.94 -25.83 1.51
CA GLU A 126 -32.47 -26.63 2.63
C GLU A 126 -31.63 -26.45 3.90
N THR A 127 -31.44 -25.19 4.29
CA THR A 127 -30.62 -24.83 5.45
C THR A 127 -31.30 -25.16 6.77
N HIS A 128 -32.64 -25.26 6.80
CA HIS A 128 -33.47 -25.50 8.00
C HIS A 128 -33.12 -24.56 9.17
N LEU A 129 -32.76 -23.32 8.86
CA LEU A 129 -32.46 -22.29 9.86
C LEU A 129 -33.76 -21.64 10.35
N ASP A 130 -33.75 -21.20 11.60
CA ASP A 130 -34.83 -20.43 12.23
C ASP A 130 -34.31 -19.04 12.66
N SER A 131 -35.25 -18.16 13.02
CA SER A 131 -34.94 -16.81 13.53
C SER A 131 -34.17 -16.81 14.86
N ASN A 132 -33.99 -17.97 15.49
CA ASN A 132 -33.26 -18.09 16.75
C ASN A 132 -31.74 -18.17 16.54
N ILE A 133 -31.27 -18.47 15.32
CA ILE A 133 -29.85 -18.52 14.99
C ILE A 133 -29.41 -17.14 14.55
N THR A 134 -28.42 -16.57 15.23
CA THR A 134 -27.88 -15.26 14.89
C THR A 134 -26.90 -15.35 13.73
N ASP A 135 -26.71 -14.26 12.99
CA ASP A 135 -25.75 -14.23 11.88
C ASP A 135 -24.31 -14.43 12.36
N SER A 136 -24.02 -14.07 13.62
CA SER A 136 -22.75 -14.34 14.30
C SER A 136 -22.44 -15.83 14.40
N ASP A 137 -23.46 -16.67 14.61
CA ASP A 137 -23.30 -18.14 14.73
C ASP A 137 -23.01 -18.79 13.36
N LEU A 138 -23.36 -18.11 12.28
CA LEU A 138 -23.23 -18.57 10.90
C LEU A 138 -22.05 -17.92 10.18
N TYR A 139 -21.28 -17.08 10.86
CA TYR A 139 -20.15 -16.36 10.30
C TYR A 139 -18.99 -17.29 9.94
N ILE A 140 -18.52 -17.18 8.70
CA ILE A 140 -17.36 -17.93 8.20
C ILE A 140 -16.23 -16.94 7.87
N SER A 141 -15.07 -17.17 8.47
CA SER A 141 -13.89 -16.32 8.25
C SER A 141 -13.45 -16.31 6.77
N GLY A 142 -13.48 -15.13 6.15
CA GLY A 142 -13.15 -14.92 4.74
C GLY A 142 -14.36 -14.77 3.82
N PHE A 143 -15.57 -14.82 4.37
CA PHE A 143 -16.81 -14.43 3.70
C PHE A 143 -17.38 -13.19 4.38
N ASP A 144 -18.10 -12.39 3.61
CA ASP A 144 -18.87 -11.27 4.14
C ASP A 144 -20.12 -11.78 4.89
N ILE A 145 -20.90 -10.87 5.46
CA ILE A 145 -22.14 -11.22 6.19
C ILE A 145 -23.07 -12.02 5.26
N PRO A 146 -23.49 -13.23 5.65
CA PRO A 146 -24.26 -14.09 4.76
C PRO A 146 -25.65 -13.52 4.50
N VAL A 147 -26.11 -13.61 3.25
CA VAL A 147 -27.47 -13.25 2.88
C VAL A 147 -28.35 -14.49 2.97
N ARG A 148 -29.38 -14.46 3.84
CA ARG A 148 -30.27 -15.61 4.08
C ARG A 148 -31.74 -15.28 3.86
N LYS A 149 -32.51 -16.30 3.49
CA LYS A 149 -33.97 -16.29 3.48
C LYS A 149 -34.45 -17.56 4.16
N ASP A 150 -34.83 -17.41 5.42
CA ASP A 150 -35.34 -18.51 6.23
C ASP A 150 -36.84 -18.70 6.01
N ARG A 151 -37.32 -19.91 6.26
CA ARG A 151 -38.75 -20.20 6.33
C ARG A 151 -39.14 -20.58 7.75
N ASN A 152 -38.87 -21.81 8.13
CA ASN A 152 -39.18 -22.41 9.43
C ASN A 152 -38.38 -23.71 9.58
N PHE A 153 -38.27 -24.26 10.79
CA PHE A 153 -37.49 -25.48 11.07
C PHE A 153 -37.86 -26.68 10.18
N HIS A 154 -39.14 -26.81 9.83
CA HIS A 154 -39.65 -27.85 8.92
C HIS A 154 -39.67 -27.43 7.44
N GLY A 155 -39.47 -26.16 7.13
CA GLY A 155 -39.31 -25.67 5.78
C GLY A 155 -37.85 -25.64 5.36
N GLY A 156 -37.62 -25.58 4.06
CA GLY A 156 -36.28 -25.31 3.54
C GLY A 156 -35.80 -23.90 3.89
N GLY A 157 -34.78 -23.45 3.19
CA GLY A 157 -34.18 -22.14 3.39
C GLY A 157 -32.99 -22.01 2.46
N ILE A 158 -32.57 -20.77 2.21
CA ILE A 158 -31.41 -20.49 1.36
C ILE A 158 -30.49 -19.55 2.11
N ILE A 159 -29.20 -19.85 2.08
CA ILE A 159 -28.13 -18.96 2.54
C ILE A 159 -27.10 -18.80 1.44
N LEU A 160 -26.59 -17.59 1.30
CA LEU A 160 -25.60 -17.18 0.33
C LEU A 160 -24.38 -16.65 1.06
N TYR A 161 -23.24 -17.31 0.86
CA TYR A 161 -21.93 -16.83 1.26
C TYR A 161 -21.19 -16.29 0.04
N TYR A 162 -20.50 -15.17 0.20
CA TYR A 162 -19.66 -14.61 -0.85
C TYR A 162 -18.42 -13.94 -0.25
N LYS A 163 -17.31 -14.00 -0.98
CA LYS A 163 -16.07 -13.34 -0.55
C LYS A 163 -16.23 -11.83 -0.67
N SER A 164 -15.65 -11.07 0.25
CA SER A 164 -15.88 -9.62 0.35
C SER A 164 -15.42 -8.81 -0.87
N TYR A 165 -14.56 -9.38 -1.72
CA TYR A 165 -14.21 -8.76 -2.99
C TYR A 165 -15.32 -8.87 -4.05
N VAL A 166 -16.30 -9.75 -3.86
CA VAL A 166 -17.48 -9.89 -4.69
C VAL A 166 -18.57 -8.98 -4.14
N ARG A 167 -19.01 -8.01 -4.95
CA ARG A 167 -20.14 -7.15 -4.59
C ARG A 167 -21.45 -7.84 -4.96
N ILE A 168 -22.26 -8.18 -3.96
CA ILE A 168 -23.59 -8.74 -4.16
C ILE A 168 -24.67 -7.70 -3.85
N ILE A 169 -25.66 -7.60 -4.74
CA ILE A 169 -26.83 -6.74 -4.56
C ILE A 169 -28.07 -7.61 -4.69
N ARG A 170 -28.87 -7.71 -3.63
CA ARG A 170 -30.15 -8.39 -3.68
C ARG A 170 -31.18 -7.55 -4.44
N ARG A 171 -31.71 -8.12 -5.52
CA ARG A 171 -32.75 -7.49 -6.35
C ARG A 171 -34.14 -7.91 -5.86
N HIS A 172 -34.67 -7.18 -4.88
CA HIS A 172 -35.99 -7.44 -4.27
C HIS A 172 -37.14 -7.40 -5.28
N ASP A 173 -36.98 -6.65 -6.36
CA ASP A 173 -37.92 -6.59 -7.48
C ASP A 173 -38.09 -7.94 -8.20
N LEU A 174 -37.12 -8.85 -8.06
CA LEU A 174 -37.14 -10.18 -8.68
C LEU A 174 -37.60 -11.29 -7.73
N ASP A 175 -37.90 -10.99 -6.45
CA ASP A 175 -38.23 -12.02 -5.44
C ASP A 175 -39.53 -12.81 -5.76
N ASN A 176 -40.39 -12.31 -6.65
CA ASN A 176 -41.65 -12.93 -7.09
C ASN A 176 -41.67 -13.35 -8.56
N CYS A 177 -40.57 -13.16 -9.30
CA CYS A 177 -40.50 -13.55 -10.70
C CYS A 177 -40.01 -15.00 -10.83
N GLN A 178 -40.70 -15.79 -11.66
CA GLN A 178 -40.20 -17.06 -12.13
C GLN A 178 -39.12 -16.76 -13.18
N LEU A 179 -37.86 -16.76 -12.76
CA LEU A 179 -36.73 -16.44 -13.62
C LEU A 179 -36.35 -17.66 -14.45
N GLU A 180 -36.46 -17.56 -15.77
CA GLU A 180 -35.83 -18.47 -16.71
C GLU A 180 -34.37 -18.01 -16.92
N ILE A 181 -33.40 -18.86 -16.56
CA ILE A 181 -31.99 -18.58 -16.79
C ILE A 181 -31.72 -18.81 -18.28
N THR A 182 -31.31 -17.77 -19.01
CA THR A 182 -30.94 -17.87 -20.42
C THR A 182 -29.58 -18.56 -20.60
N ASP A 183 -29.46 -19.44 -21.60
CA ASP A 183 -28.27 -20.24 -21.96
C ASP A 183 -27.02 -19.44 -22.37
N SER A 184 -27.04 -18.12 -22.23
CA SER A 184 -26.05 -17.18 -22.78
C SER A 184 -24.89 -16.84 -21.82
N ILE A 185 -24.79 -17.49 -20.65
CA ILE A 185 -23.66 -17.27 -19.73
C ILE A 185 -22.47 -18.15 -20.15
N PRO A 186 -21.28 -17.58 -20.41
CA PRO A 186 -20.09 -18.36 -20.75
C PRO A 186 -19.61 -19.16 -19.53
N VAL A 187 -19.98 -20.44 -19.49
CA VAL A 187 -19.51 -21.41 -18.49
C VAL A 187 -18.14 -21.93 -18.91
N LEU A 188 -17.15 -21.73 -18.05
CA LEU A 188 -15.77 -22.19 -18.24
C LEU A 188 -15.56 -23.61 -17.73
N ASP A 189 -16.15 -23.96 -16.58
CA ASP A 189 -16.04 -25.28 -15.97
C ASP A 189 -17.30 -25.59 -15.16
N LYS A 190 -17.68 -26.86 -15.06
CA LYS A 190 -18.79 -27.34 -14.21
C LYS A 190 -18.55 -28.80 -13.82
N ASP A 191 -18.79 -29.12 -12.56
CA ASP A 191 -18.69 -30.51 -12.08
C ASP A 191 -19.49 -30.72 -10.79
N THR A 192 -19.54 -31.97 -10.35
CA THR A 192 -20.14 -32.40 -9.09
C THR A 192 -19.09 -32.85 -8.08
N ILE A 193 -19.22 -32.41 -6.84
CA ILE A 193 -18.37 -32.80 -5.72
C ILE A 193 -19.14 -33.77 -4.83
N PRO A 194 -18.64 -35.00 -4.64
CA PRO A 194 -19.28 -35.94 -3.73
C PRO A 194 -19.26 -35.38 -2.31
N PHE A 195 -20.44 -35.27 -1.69
CA PHE A 195 -20.56 -35.01 -0.26
C PHE A 195 -20.58 -36.33 0.50
N ASP A 196 -20.07 -36.29 1.74
CA ASP A 196 -20.29 -37.38 2.67
C ASP A 196 -21.80 -37.57 2.89
N ARG A 197 -22.30 -38.81 2.81
CA ARG A 197 -23.72 -39.14 2.99
C ARG A 197 -24.21 -38.84 4.41
N GLY A 198 -23.32 -38.67 5.39
CA GLY A 198 -23.66 -38.12 6.70
C GLY A 198 -23.94 -36.60 6.69
N ILE A 199 -23.52 -35.90 5.64
CA ILE A 199 -23.60 -34.43 5.49
C ILE A 199 -24.68 -34.04 4.48
N SER A 200 -24.72 -34.67 3.30
CA SER A 200 -25.79 -34.48 2.32
C SER A 200 -26.03 -35.77 1.54
N ASP A 201 -27.29 -36.05 1.22
CA ASP A 201 -27.64 -37.16 0.33
C ASP A 201 -27.53 -36.79 -1.15
N HIS A 202 -27.27 -35.52 -1.45
CA HIS A 202 -26.96 -35.02 -2.77
C HIS A 202 -25.50 -34.57 -2.86
N ASP A 203 -24.91 -34.73 -4.03
CA ASP A 203 -23.57 -34.21 -4.30
C ASP A 203 -23.65 -32.70 -4.53
N GLY A 204 -22.62 -31.96 -4.11
CA GLY A 204 -22.52 -30.54 -4.38
C GLY A 204 -22.27 -30.30 -5.87
N THR A 205 -22.77 -29.19 -6.41
CA THR A 205 -22.55 -28.79 -7.80
C THR A 205 -21.76 -27.50 -7.83
N TYR A 206 -20.79 -27.35 -8.73
CA TYR A 206 -20.12 -26.07 -8.95
C TYR A 206 -20.11 -25.68 -10.43
N VAL A 207 -20.03 -24.37 -10.66
CA VAL A 207 -19.89 -23.78 -11.98
C VAL A 207 -18.92 -22.62 -11.91
N THR A 208 -18.03 -22.53 -12.88
CA THR A 208 -17.11 -21.40 -13.07
C THR A 208 -17.56 -20.64 -14.30
N ILE A 209 -17.76 -19.33 -14.17
CA ILE A 209 -18.21 -18.46 -15.26
C ILE A 209 -17.19 -17.36 -15.52
N ASP A 210 -17.06 -16.94 -16.78
CA ASP A 210 -16.31 -15.73 -17.13
C ASP A 210 -17.21 -14.52 -16.87
N CYS A 211 -16.84 -13.68 -15.91
CA CYS A 211 -17.69 -12.56 -15.51
C CYS A 211 -16.97 -11.21 -15.51
N GLY A 212 -15.86 -11.07 -16.23
CA GLY A 212 -15.13 -9.80 -16.30
C GLY A 212 -14.57 -9.32 -14.95
N PHE A 213 -14.59 -10.17 -13.91
CA PHE A 213 -14.08 -9.86 -12.58
C PHE A 213 -12.59 -10.19 -12.52
N SER A 214 -11.74 -9.17 -12.33
CA SER A 214 -10.29 -9.37 -12.24
C SER A 214 -9.89 -9.68 -10.80
N LYS A 215 -9.52 -10.95 -10.53
CA LYS A 215 -8.73 -11.28 -9.32
C LYS A 215 -7.38 -10.56 -9.36
N ARG A 216 -6.78 -10.30 -8.19
CA ARG A 216 -5.44 -9.72 -8.13
C ARG A 216 -4.43 -10.81 -8.48
N ARG A 217 -3.73 -10.62 -9.60
CA ARG A 217 -2.84 -11.66 -10.12
C ARG A 217 -1.65 -11.89 -9.21
N THR A 218 -1.18 -13.13 -9.24
CA THR A 218 0.15 -13.45 -8.73
C THR A 218 1.19 -12.83 -9.65
N TYR A 219 2.15 -12.13 -9.07
CA TYR A 219 3.23 -11.51 -9.83
C TYR A 219 4.56 -11.76 -9.11
N ASN A 220 5.64 -11.79 -9.88
CA ASN A 220 6.97 -11.84 -9.29
C ASN A 220 7.45 -10.43 -9.00
N ARG A 221 8.10 -10.26 -7.85
CA ARG A 221 8.72 -9.00 -7.46
C ARG A 221 10.14 -9.27 -7.01
N LEU A 222 11.07 -8.47 -7.53
CA LEU A 222 12.41 -8.40 -6.98
C LEU A 222 12.37 -7.66 -5.64
N ILE A 223 12.84 -8.31 -4.58
CA ILE A 223 12.88 -7.75 -3.22
C ILE A 223 14.34 -7.74 -2.76
N TRP A 224 14.78 -6.60 -2.26
CA TRP A 224 16.12 -6.42 -1.71
C TRP A 224 16.16 -6.95 -0.27
N ASP A 225 17.16 -7.79 0.04
CA ASP A 225 17.38 -8.33 1.38
C ASP A 225 18.31 -7.44 2.19
N TYR A 226 17.77 -6.33 2.69
CA TYR A 226 18.50 -5.33 3.49
C TYR A 226 19.20 -5.93 4.72
N LYS A 227 18.74 -7.07 5.24
CA LYS A 227 19.41 -7.72 6.39
C LYS A 227 20.75 -8.33 6.02
N LYS A 228 20.98 -8.60 4.73
CA LYS A 228 22.20 -9.22 4.20
C LYS A 228 23.02 -8.24 3.34
N GLY A 229 22.71 -6.95 3.36
CA GLY A 229 23.46 -5.94 2.63
C GLY A 229 24.85 -5.72 3.22
N ASP A 230 25.85 -5.55 2.36
CA ASP A 230 27.19 -5.12 2.74
C ASP A 230 27.25 -3.59 2.76
N TYR A 231 26.96 -3.02 3.93
CA TYR A 231 26.91 -1.56 4.11
C TYR A 231 28.28 -0.91 4.19
N ASP A 232 29.34 -1.67 4.49
CA ASP A 232 30.70 -1.14 4.51
C ASP A 232 31.20 -0.94 3.07
N LEU A 233 30.95 -1.93 2.21
CA LEU A 233 31.19 -1.80 0.76
C LEU A 233 30.35 -0.67 0.15
N MET A 234 29.09 -0.55 0.56
CA MET A 234 28.20 0.53 0.08
C MET A 234 28.75 1.91 0.44
N LYS A 235 29.22 2.08 1.68
CA LYS A 235 29.82 3.33 2.15
C LYS A 235 31.07 3.67 1.34
N GLN A 236 31.93 2.69 1.11
CA GLN A 236 33.14 2.87 0.29
C GLN A 236 32.78 3.36 -1.12
N LYS A 237 31.88 2.67 -1.82
CA LYS A 237 31.46 3.03 -3.18
C LYS A 237 30.80 4.40 -3.27
N ILE A 238 30.01 4.80 -2.27
CA ILE A 238 29.41 6.13 -2.20
C ILE A 238 30.50 7.21 -2.10
N VAL A 239 31.55 6.99 -1.31
CA VAL A 239 32.65 7.95 -1.15
C VAL A 239 33.52 8.02 -2.41
N GLU A 240 33.76 6.90 -3.07
CA GLU A 240 34.55 6.83 -4.31
C GLU A 240 33.83 7.45 -5.52
N THR A 241 32.50 7.56 -5.47
CA THR A 241 31.71 8.11 -6.58
C THR A 241 31.87 9.62 -6.68
N ASN A 242 32.22 10.10 -7.87
CA ASN A 242 32.34 11.53 -8.14
C ASN A 242 30.96 12.18 -8.38
N TRP A 243 30.29 12.57 -7.28
CA TRP A 243 28.97 13.21 -7.31
C TRP A 243 28.98 14.60 -7.96
N GLU A 244 30.11 15.31 -7.91
CA GLU A 244 30.27 16.64 -8.51
C GLU A 244 29.99 16.57 -10.02
N TYR A 245 30.60 15.61 -10.70
CA TYR A 245 30.37 15.40 -12.14
C TYR A 245 28.92 14.97 -12.46
N LEU A 246 28.32 14.14 -11.60
CA LEU A 246 26.98 13.59 -11.86
C LEU A 246 25.86 14.60 -11.63
N ILE A 247 26.07 15.55 -10.72
CA ILE A 247 25.05 16.50 -10.23
C ILE A 247 25.35 17.92 -10.72
N SER A 248 26.58 18.42 -10.54
CA SER A 248 26.95 19.82 -10.82
C SER A 248 27.12 20.08 -12.32
N ASP A 249 27.58 19.09 -13.11
CA ASP A 249 27.77 19.21 -14.56
C ASP A 249 26.53 18.80 -15.39
N ALA A 250 25.42 18.47 -14.72
CA ALA A 250 24.18 18.12 -15.40
C ALA A 250 23.53 19.35 -16.06
N SER A 251 22.95 19.16 -17.25
CA SER A 251 22.32 20.23 -18.03
C SER A 251 21.11 20.86 -17.33
N ASP A 252 20.38 20.07 -16.55
CA ASP A 252 19.22 20.52 -15.79
C ASP A 252 19.01 19.66 -14.52
N VAL A 253 18.08 20.11 -13.68
CA VAL A 253 17.76 19.48 -12.38
C VAL A 253 17.19 18.05 -12.56
N TYR A 254 16.49 17.78 -13.66
CA TYR A 254 15.89 16.47 -13.93
C TYR A 254 16.98 15.44 -14.29
N VAL A 255 17.93 15.83 -15.13
CA VAL A 255 19.12 15.05 -15.49
C VAL A 255 19.99 14.81 -14.27
N ALA A 256 20.22 15.83 -13.44
CA ALA A 256 20.95 15.70 -12.18
C ALA A 256 20.29 14.66 -11.25
N GLY A 257 18.96 14.75 -11.08
CA GLY A 257 18.18 13.80 -10.29
C GLY A 257 18.27 12.38 -10.84
N THR A 258 18.13 12.21 -12.16
CA THR A 258 18.21 10.91 -12.83
C THR A 258 19.60 10.28 -12.68
N ASN A 259 20.66 11.06 -12.86
CA ASN A 259 22.04 10.60 -12.69
C ASN A 259 22.29 10.15 -11.25
N PHE A 260 21.89 10.95 -10.27
CA PHE A 260 21.99 10.60 -8.86
C PHE A 260 21.25 9.29 -8.56
N THR A 261 19.98 9.20 -8.95
CA THR A 261 19.14 8.03 -8.68
C THR A 261 19.72 6.77 -9.30
N ASN A 262 20.13 6.81 -10.56
CA ASN A 262 20.69 5.66 -11.25
C ASN A 262 22.02 5.20 -10.62
N SER A 263 22.94 6.14 -10.36
CA SER A 263 24.22 5.80 -9.73
C SER A 263 24.03 5.23 -8.32
N PHE A 264 23.13 5.81 -7.52
CA PHE A 264 22.83 5.30 -6.19
C PHE A 264 22.18 3.91 -6.22
N LEU A 265 21.20 3.70 -7.10
CA LEU A 265 20.55 2.39 -7.25
C LEU A 265 21.51 1.32 -7.76
N ASN A 266 22.46 1.66 -8.64
CA ASN A 266 23.50 0.74 -9.10
C ASN A 266 24.40 0.31 -7.95
N ILE A 267 24.92 1.26 -7.16
CA ILE A 267 25.72 0.96 -5.96
C ILE A 267 24.91 0.06 -5.01
N ALA A 268 23.66 0.41 -4.76
CA ALA A 268 22.81 -0.37 -3.87
C ALA A 268 22.53 -1.78 -4.39
N SER A 269 22.36 -1.97 -5.70
CA SER A 269 22.16 -3.29 -6.32
C SER A 269 23.39 -4.20 -6.25
N GLU A 270 24.60 -3.62 -6.21
CA GLU A 270 25.84 -4.36 -6.04
C GLU A 270 26.09 -4.75 -4.58
N CYS A 271 25.66 -3.92 -3.64
CA CYS A 271 25.89 -4.12 -2.20
C CYS A 271 24.78 -4.89 -1.50
N ILE A 272 23.54 -4.86 -2.03
CA ILE A 272 22.38 -5.46 -1.38
C ILE A 272 21.88 -6.62 -2.23
N PRO A 273 21.96 -7.87 -1.73
CA PRO A 273 21.48 -9.01 -2.48
C PRO A 273 19.96 -8.92 -2.69
N ALA A 274 19.53 -9.16 -3.93
CA ALA A 274 18.13 -9.19 -4.29
C ALA A 274 17.66 -10.64 -4.52
N ARG A 275 16.39 -10.90 -4.23
CA ARG A 275 15.72 -12.17 -4.53
C ARG A 275 14.39 -11.94 -5.21
N GLU A 276 14.04 -12.82 -6.14
CA GLU A 276 12.72 -12.84 -6.75
C GLU A 276 11.73 -13.57 -5.85
N VAL A 277 10.60 -12.93 -5.56
CA VAL A 277 9.53 -13.48 -4.73
C VAL A 277 8.21 -13.39 -5.48
N THR A 278 7.50 -14.51 -5.56
CA THR A 278 6.12 -14.52 -6.08
C THR A 278 5.16 -13.98 -5.02
N ILE A 279 4.64 -12.78 -5.26
CA ILE A 279 3.59 -12.15 -4.46
C ILE A 279 2.24 -12.74 -4.85
N ARG A 280 1.49 -13.19 -3.84
CA ARG A 280 0.13 -13.71 -3.99
C ARG A 280 -0.81 -12.82 -3.21
N CYS A 281 -1.54 -11.97 -3.92
CA CYS A 281 -2.36 -10.92 -3.31
C CYS A 281 -3.57 -11.47 -2.54
N ASP A 282 -4.11 -12.60 -2.98
CA ASP A 282 -5.33 -13.19 -2.42
C ASP A 282 -5.03 -14.30 -1.39
N ASP A 283 -3.75 -14.63 -1.18
CA ASP A 283 -3.38 -15.60 -0.15
C ASP A 283 -3.57 -15.00 1.23
N LYS A 284 -4.12 -15.80 2.15
CA LYS A 284 -4.27 -15.40 3.54
C LYS A 284 -2.89 -15.15 4.17
N VAL A 285 -2.79 -14.16 5.06
CA VAL A 285 -1.49 -13.74 5.63
C VAL A 285 -0.78 -14.88 6.38
N TRP A 286 -1.54 -15.80 6.96
CA TRP A 286 -1.04 -16.99 7.63
C TRP A 286 -0.75 -18.19 6.70
N TYR A 287 -1.01 -18.08 5.39
CA TYR A 287 -0.92 -19.18 4.44
C TYR A 287 0.51 -19.36 3.89
N ASP A 288 1.28 -20.21 4.54
CA ASP A 288 2.71 -20.40 4.27
C ASP A 288 3.02 -21.31 3.06
N SER A 289 4.30 -21.41 2.71
CA SER A 289 4.79 -22.24 1.60
C SER A 289 4.60 -23.74 1.85
N ASN A 290 4.71 -24.18 3.11
CA ASN A 290 4.54 -25.56 3.51
C ASN A 290 3.08 -26.02 3.38
N LEU A 291 2.13 -25.25 3.93
CA LEU A 291 0.69 -25.49 3.82
C LEU A 291 0.25 -25.48 2.35
N ARG A 292 0.79 -24.57 1.53
CA ARG A 292 0.52 -24.56 0.08
C ARG A 292 0.97 -25.84 -0.62
N ARG A 293 2.16 -26.34 -0.29
CA ARG A 293 2.70 -27.60 -0.84
C ARG A 293 1.81 -28.78 -0.45
N GLU A 294 1.40 -28.86 0.81
CA GLU A 294 0.57 -29.95 1.32
C GLU A 294 -0.87 -29.88 0.77
N THR A 295 -1.41 -28.68 0.57
CA THR A 295 -2.72 -28.45 -0.07
C THR A 295 -2.70 -28.94 -1.52
N ARG A 296 -1.70 -28.56 -2.32
CA ARG A 296 -1.55 -29.05 -3.70
C ARG A 296 -1.44 -30.58 -3.76
N LYS A 297 -0.78 -31.19 -2.78
CA LYS A 297 -0.66 -32.65 -2.69
C LYS A 297 -2.01 -33.30 -2.39
N ARG A 298 -2.80 -32.73 -1.48
CA ARG A 298 -4.20 -33.13 -1.21
C ARG A 298 -5.02 -33.09 -2.50
N ASP A 299 -4.96 -31.99 -3.25
CA ASP A 299 -5.79 -31.81 -4.46
C ASP A 299 -5.42 -32.81 -5.56
N ARG A 300 -4.13 -33.08 -5.73
CA ARG A 300 -3.65 -34.14 -6.65
C ARG A 300 -4.17 -35.53 -6.25
N LEU A 301 -4.15 -35.84 -4.95
CA LEU A 301 -4.67 -37.11 -4.44
C LEU A 301 -6.19 -37.21 -4.57
N CYS A 302 -6.92 -36.10 -4.39
CA CYS A 302 -8.35 -36.03 -4.62
C CYS A 302 -8.68 -36.39 -6.07
N LYS A 303 -8.02 -35.73 -7.03
CA LYS A 303 -8.18 -36.02 -8.47
C LYS A 303 -7.83 -37.47 -8.81
N PHE A 304 -6.80 -38.03 -8.18
CA PHE A 304 -6.42 -39.43 -8.35
C PHE A 304 -7.47 -40.39 -7.78
N PHE A 305 -8.00 -40.10 -6.59
CA PHE A 305 -9.07 -40.88 -5.96
C PHE A 305 -10.34 -40.88 -6.82
N ILE A 306 -10.80 -39.70 -7.27
CA ILE A 306 -11.99 -39.58 -8.13
C ILE A 306 -11.84 -40.40 -9.42
N ARG A 307 -10.64 -40.42 -10.02
CA ARG A 307 -10.36 -41.18 -11.24
C ARG A 307 -10.25 -42.69 -11.04
N SER A 308 -9.65 -43.12 -9.93
CA SER A 308 -9.33 -44.54 -9.70
C SER A 308 -10.41 -45.28 -8.90
N ASN A 309 -11.24 -44.55 -8.15
CA ASN A 309 -12.27 -45.04 -7.25
C ASN A 309 -11.82 -46.25 -6.39
N SER A 310 -10.57 -46.21 -5.93
CA SER A 310 -9.92 -47.28 -5.19
C SER A 310 -9.85 -46.95 -3.70
N THR A 311 -10.13 -47.95 -2.85
CA THR A 311 -10.00 -47.85 -1.38
C THR A 311 -8.60 -47.44 -0.91
N PHE A 312 -7.56 -47.77 -1.68
CA PHE A 312 -6.19 -47.34 -1.40
C PHE A 312 -6.00 -45.85 -1.68
N ALA A 313 -6.57 -45.35 -2.78
CA ALA A 313 -6.51 -43.95 -3.16
C ALA A 313 -7.31 -43.08 -2.18
N GLU A 314 -8.46 -43.58 -1.74
CA GLU A 314 -9.31 -42.99 -0.70
C GLU A 314 -8.55 -42.80 0.61
N LYS A 315 -7.98 -43.88 1.18
CA LYS A 315 -7.17 -43.80 2.42
C LYS A 315 -6.01 -42.82 2.32
N LYS A 316 -5.32 -42.78 1.17
CA LYS A 316 -4.23 -41.81 0.94
C LYS A 316 -4.73 -40.37 0.91
N TYR A 317 -5.86 -40.12 0.25
CA TYR A 317 -6.49 -38.81 0.22
C TYR A 317 -6.94 -38.37 1.62
N GLU A 318 -7.61 -39.24 2.37
CA GLU A 318 -8.06 -38.94 3.74
C GLU A 318 -6.92 -38.58 4.68
N GLN A 319 -5.83 -39.37 4.67
CA GLN A 319 -4.64 -39.08 5.47
C GLN A 319 -4.05 -37.71 5.12
N GLN A 320 -3.97 -37.38 3.83
CA GLN A 320 -3.43 -36.10 3.38
C GLN A 320 -4.39 -34.93 3.70
N ARG A 321 -5.71 -35.13 3.57
CA ARG A 321 -6.75 -34.16 3.95
C ARG A 321 -6.63 -33.83 5.44
N ASN A 322 -6.57 -34.85 6.30
CA ASN A 322 -6.44 -34.68 7.74
C ASN A 322 -5.13 -33.95 8.11
N LYS A 323 -4.03 -34.27 7.41
CA LYS A 323 -2.76 -33.55 7.57
C LYS A 323 -2.88 -32.06 7.22
N VAL A 324 -3.50 -31.72 6.09
CA VAL A 324 -3.72 -30.32 5.68
C VAL A 324 -4.60 -29.59 6.69
N ASN A 325 -5.68 -30.23 7.16
CA ASN A 325 -6.59 -29.63 8.14
C ASN A 325 -5.90 -29.36 9.48
N ASN A 326 -5.05 -30.29 9.94
CA ASN A 326 -4.23 -30.08 11.13
C ASN A 326 -3.22 -28.96 10.94
N LEU A 327 -2.58 -28.85 9.77
CA LEU A 327 -1.66 -27.75 9.45
C LEU A 327 -2.35 -26.39 9.40
N LYS A 328 -3.55 -26.30 8.80
CA LYS A 328 -4.38 -25.08 8.81
C LYS A 328 -4.67 -24.64 10.26
N LYS A 329 -5.10 -25.58 11.11
CA LYS A 329 -5.48 -25.31 12.51
C LYS A 329 -4.30 -24.98 13.42
N GLN A 330 -3.25 -25.80 13.42
CA GLN A 330 -2.16 -25.72 14.42
C GLN A 330 -1.01 -24.80 13.99
N ALA A 331 -0.50 -24.97 12.77
CA ALA A 331 0.74 -24.34 12.34
C ALA A 331 0.51 -22.95 11.73
N ALA A 332 -0.51 -22.83 10.89
CA ALA A 332 -0.69 -21.62 10.10
C ALA A 332 -1.47 -20.54 10.86
N LYS A 333 -2.69 -20.84 11.32
CA LYS A 333 -3.54 -19.82 11.97
C LYS A 333 -3.08 -19.49 13.39
N LYS A 334 -2.91 -20.50 14.26
CA LYS A 334 -2.64 -20.29 15.69
C LYS A 334 -1.24 -19.72 15.96
N GLN A 335 -0.18 -20.33 15.42
CA GLN A 335 1.18 -19.85 15.64
C GLN A 335 1.42 -18.47 15.04
N PHE A 336 0.84 -18.18 13.86
CA PHE A 336 0.90 -16.86 13.26
C PHE A 336 0.32 -15.78 14.19
N PHE A 337 -0.91 -15.95 14.67
CA PHE A 337 -1.53 -14.97 15.57
C PHE A 337 -0.81 -14.84 16.92
N ILE A 338 -0.27 -15.94 17.47
CA ILE A 338 0.56 -15.88 18.70
C ILE A 338 1.83 -15.04 18.43
N SER A 339 2.59 -15.39 17.39
CA SER A 339 3.84 -14.69 17.04
C SER A 339 3.62 -13.21 16.69
N ILE A 340 2.45 -12.88 16.14
CA ILE A 340 2.08 -11.50 15.84
C ILE A 340 1.72 -10.76 17.11
N ASN A 341 0.95 -11.34 18.04
CA ASN A 341 0.62 -10.67 19.28
C ASN A 341 1.88 -10.36 20.09
N GLU A 342 2.80 -11.33 20.18
CA GLU A 342 4.11 -11.13 20.83
C GLU A 342 4.91 -10.01 20.17
N ASN A 343 4.96 -9.97 18.83
CA ASN A 343 5.62 -8.87 18.09
C ASN A 343 4.88 -7.53 18.22
N LEU A 344 3.55 -7.50 18.28
CA LEU A 344 2.77 -6.27 18.34
C LEU A 344 2.99 -5.54 19.67
N ASP A 345 3.11 -6.28 20.77
CA ASP A 345 3.41 -5.70 22.08
C ASP A 345 4.80 -5.04 22.10
N GLU A 346 5.79 -5.65 21.45
CA GLU A 346 7.14 -5.09 21.30
C GLU A 346 7.15 -3.88 20.34
N LEU A 347 6.48 -4.00 19.18
CA LEU A 347 6.41 -2.96 18.15
C LEU A 347 5.62 -1.72 18.61
N LYS A 348 4.67 -1.88 19.53
CA LYS A 348 3.92 -0.76 20.12
C LYS A 348 4.85 0.24 20.83
N VAL A 349 5.93 -0.25 21.44
CA VAL A 349 6.90 0.57 22.17
C VAL A 349 8.05 1.03 21.29
N THR A 350 8.52 0.16 20.38
CA THR A 350 9.74 0.41 19.58
C THR A 350 9.48 1.10 18.24
N ASN A 351 8.42 0.74 17.52
CA ASN A 351 8.17 1.23 16.15
C ASN A 351 6.67 1.30 15.82
N CYS A 352 6.07 2.45 16.17
CA CYS A 352 4.66 2.75 15.95
C CYS A 352 4.23 2.63 14.46
N LYS A 353 5.10 2.96 13.50
CA LYS A 353 4.78 2.84 12.07
C LYS A 353 4.63 1.38 11.66
N GLN A 354 5.56 0.53 12.09
CA GLN A 354 5.53 -0.90 11.79
C GLN A 354 4.39 -1.62 12.52
N TYR A 355 4.05 -1.16 13.73
CA TYR A 355 2.83 -1.56 14.42
C TYR A 355 1.58 -1.32 13.57
N TRP A 356 1.33 -0.07 13.15
CA TRP A 356 0.14 0.26 12.34
C TRP A 356 0.13 -0.42 10.97
N LYS A 357 1.30 -0.62 10.33
CA LYS A 357 1.40 -1.40 9.09
C LYS A 357 0.94 -2.85 9.29
N THR A 358 1.34 -3.46 10.41
CA THR A 358 0.99 -4.84 10.77
C THR A 358 -0.50 -4.96 11.11
N VAL A 359 -1.03 -4.03 11.90
CA VAL A 359 -2.47 -3.96 12.23
C VAL A 359 -3.33 -3.78 10.98
N ASN A 360 -2.98 -2.85 10.09
CA ASN A 360 -3.71 -2.63 8.84
C ASN A 360 -3.67 -3.84 7.90
N MET A 361 -2.58 -4.60 7.90
CA MET A 361 -2.48 -5.86 7.16
C MET A 361 -3.46 -6.91 7.70
N LEU A 362 -3.61 -6.99 9.03
CA LEU A 362 -4.56 -7.90 9.67
C LEU A 362 -6.00 -7.49 9.38
N ILE A 363 -6.33 -6.20 9.49
CA ILE A 363 -7.68 -5.68 9.20
C ILE A 363 -8.08 -6.00 7.76
N LYS A 364 -7.20 -5.74 6.78
CA LYS A 364 -7.42 -6.05 5.35
C LYS A 364 -7.55 -7.54 5.04
N SER A 365 -7.15 -8.43 5.94
CA SER A 365 -7.29 -9.88 5.78
C SER A 365 -8.58 -10.44 6.37
N VAL A 366 -9.28 -9.61 7.16
CA VAL A 366 -10.57 -9.94 7.79
C VAL A 366 -11.73 -9.25 7.06
N SER A 367 -11.49 -8.08 6.46
CA SER A 367 -12.37 -7.46 5.47
C SER A 367 -12.22 -8.14 4.13
#